data_AF-A0A923VZH5-F1
#
_entry.id   AF-A0A923VZH5-F1
#
_cell.length_a   1.000
_cell.length_b   1.000
_cell.length_c   1.000
_cell.angle_alpha   90.00
_cell.angle_beta   90.00
_cell.angle_gamma   90.00
#
_symmetry.space_group_name_H-M   'P 1'
#
loop_
_entity.id
_entity.type
_entity.pdbx_description
1 polymer ?
#
loop_
_entity_poly.entity_id
_entity_poly.type
_entity_poly.pdbx_seq_one_letter_code
_entity_poly.pdbx_strand_id
1 'polypeptide(L)'
;MLLLATFFIIIGCHNNENATLENFSENATKSVAFKIENPSKVILDPILKSQTNYSIEQLDNTKGLSNSSVNAIFQDSENLIWIGTWDGLNRYDGNSFKIFRPELNNANSLSNQVILKIEEDNLGQIWLLTMHGINKYNKKTNAFERFYFYRKNKPPLSESEFNLALDKSKNVYCAVKDWGIGYFDGKIFKHLNLKNTSSKAVKKMQFQAEKLIILFENNELFSLNISKNTKGEKIILSQTKLANEIENFEVLNKKIAIVNTKKQFCILDS
;
A
#
# COMPACT_ATOMS: atom_id res chain seq x y z
N MET A 1 -16.18 12.66 -20.57
CA MET A 1 -14.97 12.21 -19.85
C MET A 1 -14.85 13.07 -18.60
N LEU A 2 -15.45 12.65 -17.48
CA LEU A 2 -15.42 13.41 -16.23
C LEU A 2 -14.11 13.05 -15.50
N LEU A 3 -13.23 14.03 -15.29
CA LEU A 3 -12.15 13.91 -14.31
C LEU A 3 -12.77 13.95 -12.92
N LEU A 4 -12.64 12.87 -12.13
CA LEU A 4 -12.78 12.96 -10.68
C LEU A 4 -11.50 13.61 -10.14
N ALA A 5 -11.57 14.89 -9.79
CA ALA A 5 -10.55 15.51 -8.94
C ALA A 5 -10.70 14.93 -7.53
N THR A 6 -9.84 13.98 -7.17
CA THR A 6 -9.74 13.46 -5.82
C THR A 6 -8.88 14.43 -5.00
N PHE A 7 -9.50 15.23 -4.15
CA PHE A 7 -8.80 16.05 -3.16
C PHE A 7 -8.34 15.14 -2.02
N PHE A 8 -7.03 15.03 -1.81
CA PHE A 8 -6.45 14.37 -0.65
C PHE A 8 -6.00 15.42 0.36
N ILE A 9 -6.52 15.34 1.59
CA ILE A 9 -6.13 16.21 2.71
C ILE A 9 -5.02 15.48 3.49
N ILE A 10 -3.83 16.08 3.55
CA ILE A 10 -2.75 15.61 4.42
C ILE A 10 -2.89 16.34 5.75
N ILE A 11 -3.10 15.60 6.83
CA ILE A 11 -3.26 16.16 8.18
C ILE A 11 -1.94 15.97 8.93
N GLY A 12 -1.17 17.05 9.12
CA GLY A 12 0.00 17.06 9.99
C GLY A 12 -0.38 17.58 11.39
N CYS A 13 -0.11 16.80 12.43
CA CYS A 13 -0.21 17.27 13.82
C CYS A 13 1.17 17.74 14.31
N HIS A 14 1.28 18.97 14.80
CA HIS A 14 2.48 19.49 15.44
C HIS A 14 2.23 19.53 16.96
N ASN A 15 2.84 18.60 17.72
CA ASN A 15 2.76 18.59 19.18
C ASN A 15 4.07 19.09 19.77
N ASN A 16 4.06 20.32 20.27
CA ASN A 16 4.96 20.74 21.35
C ASN A 16 4.15 20.64 22.64
N GLU A 17 4.48 19.67 23.51
CA GLU A 17 4.58 19.80 24.98
C GLU A 17 4.56 18.42 25.66
N ASN A 18 5.47 18.29 26.64
CA ASN A 18 5.64 17.12 27.48
C ASN A 18 4.47 16.97 28.47
N ALA A 19 3.87 15.78 28.56
CA ALA A 19 3.05 15.40 29.70
C ALA A 19 3.24 13.92 30.05
N THR A 20 3.42 13.70 31.35
CA THR A 20 3.85 12.50 32.06
C THR A 20 2.84 11.35 32.03
N LEU A 21 3.36 10.13 32.13
CA LEU A 21 2.63 8.87 32.29
C LEU A 21 1.92 8.81 33.65
N GLU A 22 0.61 8.53 33.64
CA GLU A 22 -0.07 7.90 34.78
C GLU A 22 -0.93 6.72 34.31
N ASN A 23 -0.77 5.61 35.04
CA ASN A 23 -1.45 4.32 34.88
C ASN A 23 -2.93 4.42 35.26
N PHE A 24 -3.82 3.68 34.59
CA PHE A 24 -4.96 3.02 35.27
C PHE A 24 -5.40 1.73 34.54
N SER A 25 -5.78 0.76 35.36
CA SER A 25 -5.99 -0.66 35.10
C SER A 25 -7.43 -1.05 34.71
N GLU A 26 -7.52 -2.12 33.90
CA GLU A 26 -8.47 -3.24 33.87
C GLU A 26 -10.01 -3.10 34.02
N ASN A 27 -10.67 -3.85 33.12
CA ASN A 27 -11.96 -4.57 33.22
C ASN A 27 -13.28 -3.81 32.98
N ALA A 28 -13.93 -4.12 31.85
CA ALA A 28 -15.26 -4.77 31.82
C ALA A 28 -15.73 -5.08 30.39
N THR A 29 -15.99 -6.37 30.15
CA THR A 29 -16.77 -6.94 29.05
C THR A 29 -18.21 -6.42 29.10
N LYS A 30 -18.73 -5.90 27.98
CA LYS A 30 -20.16 -5.97 27.62
C LYS A 30 -20.35 -5.73 26.12
N SER A 31 -20.84 -6.75 25.43
CA SER A 31 -21.38 -6.64 24.07
C SER A 31 -22.69 -5.87 24.12
N VAL A 32 -22.80 -4.80 23.33
CA VAL A 32 -24.06 -4.10 23.09
C VAL A 32 -24.35 -4.19 21.60
N ALA A 33 -25.45 -4.82 21.25
CA ALA A 33 -25.98 -4.81 19.89
C ALA A 33 -26.60 -3.43 19.62
N PHE A 34 -26.10 -2.71 18.62
CA PHE A 34 -26.70 -1.46 18.17
C PHE A 34 -27.62 -1.71 16.98
N LYS A 35 -28.93 -1.53 17.20
CA LYS A 35 -29.93 -1.39 16.15
C LYS A 35 -29.89 0.07 15.68
N ILE A 36 -29.53 0.31 14.42
CA ILE A 36 -29.42 1.67 13.87
C ILE A 36 -30.81 2.12 13.41
N GLU A 37 -31.47 2.95 14.21
CA GLU A 37 -32.63 3.75 13.79
C GLU A 37 -32.23 5.24 13.82
N ASN A 38 -32.21 5.86 12.64
CA ASN A 38 -31.87 7.27 12.31
C ASN A 38 -30.37 7.72 12.35
N PRO A 39 -29.78 8.15 11.21
CA PRO A 39 -28.34 8.42 11.08
C PRO A 39 -27.93 9.86 11.46
N SER A 40 -28.63 10.53 12.38
CA SER A 40 -28.40 11.96 12.66
C SER A 40 -28.26 12.27 14.15
N LYS A 41 -27.37 11.56 14.84
CA LYS A 41 -26.72 12.01 16.10
C LYS A 41 -25.68 10.98 16.54
N VAL A 42 -24.47 11.12 16.02
CA VAL A 42 -23.30 10.53 16.68
C VAL A 42 -22.92 11.50 17.79
N ILE A 43 -23.24 11.14 19.04
CA ILE A 43 -22.72 11.86 20.21
C ILE A 43 -21.27 11.42 20.34
N LEU A 44 -20.34 12.28 19.95
CA LEU A 44 -18.93 12.14 20.26
C LEU A 44 -18.75 12.41 21.76
N ASP A 45 -18.08 11.49 22.46
CA ASP A 45 -17.70 11.67 23.86
C ASP A 45 -16.90 12.99 24.03
N PRO A 46 -17.19 13.84 25.04
CA PRO A 46 -16.62 15.19 25.13
C PRO A 46 -15.23 15.28 25.77
N ILE A 47 -14.43 14.20 25.78
CA ILE A 47 -13.11 14.21 26.44
C ILE A 47 -12.01 14.39 25.38
N LEU A 48 -11.26 15.50 25.52
CA LEU A 48 -10.29 16.12 24.60
C LEU A 48 -10.87 16.95 23.43
N LYS A 49 -11.42 18.12 23.75
CA LYS A 49 -11.21 19.31 22.89
C LYS A 49 -9.77 19.80 23.06
N SER A 50 -8.78 19.06 22.54
CA SER A 50 -7.60 19.76 22.05
C SER A 50 -8.07 20.53 20.83
N GLN A 51 -7.98 21.86 20.83
CA GLN A 51 -8.10 22.63 19.58
C GLN A 51 -6.90 22.28 18.72
N THR A 52 -6.96 21.16 18.03
CA THR A 52 -6.02 20.84 16.96
C THR A 52 -6.28 21.89 15.88
N ASN A 53 -5.41 22.89 15.81
CA ASN A 53 -5.44 23.88 14.75
C ASN A 53 -4.96 23.20 13.48
N TYR A 54 -5.87 23.02 12.52
CA TYR A 54 -5.53 22.52 11.20
C TYR A 54 -5.21 23.70 10.29
N SER A 55 -4.01 23.74 9.72
CA SER A 55 -3.69 24.62 8.61
C SER A 55 -3.95 23.90 7.29
N ILE A 56 -4.68 24.55 6.38
CA ILE A 56 -4.84 24.05 5.01
C ILE A 56 -3.74 24.67 4.17
N GLU A 57 -2.82 23.85 3.69
CA GLU A 57 -1.84 24.24 2.69
C GLU A 57 -2.18 23.54 1.37
N GLN A 58 -2.25 24.31 0.28
CA GLN A 58 -2.45 23.77 -1.05
C GLN A 58 -1.10 23.42 -1.65
N LEU A 59 -0.86 22.12 -1.82
CA LEU A 59 0.33 21.57 -2.43
C LEU A 59 0.04 21.15 -3.88
N ASP A 60 0.32 22.04 -4.83
CA ASP A 60 0.08 21.82 -6.26
C ASP A 60 1.32 22.10 -7.12
N ASN A 61 1.15 22.09 -8.44
CA ASN A 61 2.24 22.34 -9.40
C ASN A 61 2.89 23.71 -9.26
N THR A 62 2.15 24.73 -8.80
CA THR A 62 2.70 26.07 -8.54
C THR A 62 3.58 26.10 -7.29
N LYS A 63 3.43 25.10 -6.41
CA LYS A 63 4.22 24.90 -5.20
C LYS A 63 5.28 23.80 -5.33
N GLY A 64 5.48 23.27 -6.53
CA GLY A 64 6.58 22.35 -6.84
C GLY A 64 6.19 20.88 -6.97
N LEU A 65 4.90 20.52 -6.83
CA LEU A 65 4.44 19.17 -7.18
C LEU A 65 4.66 18.92 -8.69
N SER A 66 5.18 17.76 -9.06
CA SER A 66 5.54 17.50 -10.46
C SER A 66 4.34 17.33 -11.40
N ASN A 67 3.20 16.81 -10.91
CA ASN A 67 2.00 16.58 -11.69
C ASN A 67 0.75 16.56 -10.79
N SER A 68 -0.38 17.07 -11.27
CA SER A 68 -1.66 17.07 -10.53
C SER A 68 -2.34 15.70 -10.50
N SER A 69 -1.98 14.79 -11.39
CA SER A 69 -2.44 13.39 -11.39
C SER A 69 -1.65 12.58 -10.35
N VAL A 70 -2.15 12.60 -9.11
CA VAL A 70 -1.59 11.86 -7.97
C VAL A 70 -2.20 10.45 -7.90
N ASN A 71 -1.34 9.43 -7.89
CA ASN A 71 -1.74 8.02 -7.79
C ASN A 71 -1.52 7.47 -6.37
N ALA A 72 -0.51 7.96 -5.65
CA ALA A 72 -0.12 7.43 -4.35
C ALA A 72 0.40 8.52 -3.42
N ILE A 73 0.06 8.42 -2.14
CA ILE A 73 0.61 9.25 -1.07
C ILE A 73 1.03 8.29 0.05
N PHE A 74 2.24 8.48 0.57
CA PHE A 74 2.82 7.65 1.61
C PHE A 74 3.68 8.49 2.55
N GLN A 75 3.51 8.36 3.85
CA GLN A 75 4.41 8.95 4.84
C GLN A 75 5.42 7.89 5.28
N ASP A 76 6.70 8.21 5.19
CA ASP A 76 7.76 7.31 5.65
C ASP A 76 8.04 7.46 7.17
N SER A 77 8.87 6.56 7.69
CA SER A 77 9.28 6.52 9.09
C SER A 77 10.09 7.74 9.55
N GLU A 78 10.58 8.57 8.63
CA GLU A 78 11.28 9.84 8.89
C GLU A 78 10.34 11.05 8.77
N ASN A 79 9.02 10.81 8.70
CA ASN A 79 7.96 11.80 8.52
C ASN A 79 8.01 12.57 7.19
N LEU A 80 8.74 12.07 6.19
CA LEU A 80 8.71 12.63 4.85
C LEU A 80 7.48 12.13 4.10
N ILE A 81 6.85 13.04 3.36
CA ILE A 81 5.70 12.69 2.53
C ILE A 81 6.20 12.38 1.12
N TRP A 82 5.88 11.18 0.66
CA TRP A 82 6.15 10.69 -0.68
C TRP A 82 4.88 10.71 -1.50
N ILE A 83 4.91 11.41 -2.64
CA ILE A 83 3.78 11.58 -3.54
C ILE A 83 4.15 11.05 -4.91
N GLY A 84 3.46 9.98 -5.30
CA GLY A 84 3.60 9.33 -6.58
C GLY A 84 2.63 9.92 -7.58
N THR A 85 3.15 10.39 -8.71
CA THR A 85 2.36 11.05 -9.74
C THR A 85 2.58 10.41 -11.10
N TRP A 86 1.84 10.89 -12.11
CA TRP A 86 2.08 10.55 -13.52
C TRP A 86 3.38 11.14 -14.10
N ASP A 87 4.03 12.09 -13.43
CA ASP A 87 5.32 12.64 -13.87
C ASP A 87 6.32 12.75 -12.72
N GLY A 88 6.62 11.61 -12.10
CA GLY A 88 7.71 11.46 -11.14
C GLY A 88 7.25 11.18 -9.72
N LEU A 89 8.24 10.82 -8.91
CA LEU A 89 8.10 10.70 -7.46
C LEU A 89 8.48 12.05 -6.83
N ASN A 90 7.68 12.51 -5.90
CA ASN A 90 7.91 13.74 -5.17
C ASN A 90 8.13 13.39 -3.70
N ARG A 91 9.17 13.95 -3.10
CA ARG A 91 9.40 13.88 -1.65
C ARG A 91 9.27 15.28 -1.08
N TYR A 92 8.31 15.44 -0.19
CA TYR A 92 8.03 16.68 0.52
C TYR A 92 8.50 16.58 1.96
N ASP A 93 9.28 17.57 2.39
CA ASP A 93 9.88 17.65 3.72
C ASP A 93 9.13 18.60 4.68
N GLY A 94 7.96 19.11 4.26
CA GLY A 94 7.23 20.15 4.98
C GLY A 94 7.53 21.58 4.51
N ASN A 95 8.51 21.75 3.62
CA ASN A 95 8.87 23.06 3.07
C ASN A 95 9.04 23.03 1.55
N SER A 96 9.63 21.97 0.99
CA SER A 96 9.96 21.88 -0.43
C SER A 96 9.81 20.48 -1.01
N PHE A 97 9.62 20.41 -2.33
CA PHE A 97 9.60 19.15 -3.06
C PHE A 97 10.97 18.83 -3.66
N LYS A 98 11.43 17.59 -3.45
CA LYS A 98 12.44 16.95 -4.28
C LYS A 98 11.75 16.02 -5.28
N ILE A 99 11.97 16.26 -6.57
CA ILE A 99 11.36 15.47 -7.65
C ILE A 99 12.38 14.47 -8.19
N PHE A 100 11.96 13.23 -8.35
CA PHE A 100 12.73 12.16 -8.97
C PHE A 100 12.06 11.74 -10.27
N ARG A 101 12.83 11.75 -11.37
CA ARG A 101 12.39 11.32 -12.70
C ARG A 101 13.39 10.31 -13.29
N PRO A 102 13.00 9.57 -14.33
CA PRO A 102 13.95 8.83 -15.14
C PRO A 102 14.92 9.79 -15.82
N GLU A 103 16.20 9.45 -15.78
CA GLU A 103 17.26 10.19 -16.44
C GLU A 103 17.94 9.27 -17.47
N LEU A 104 18.07 9.77 -18.69
CA LEU A 104 18.76 9.05 -19.76
C LEU A 104 20.21 8.78 -19.34
N ASN A 105 20.67 7.55 -19.56
CA ASN A 105 22.03 7.09 -19.23
C ASN A 105 22.40 7.10 -17.73
N ASN A 106 21.46 7.34 -16.82
CA ASN A 106 21.69 7.18 -15.39
C ASN A 106 20.96 5.93 -14.90
N ALA A 107 21.69 4.86 -14.60
CA ALA A 107 21.11 3.62 -14.07
C ALA A 107 20.56 3.76 -12.64
N ASN A 108 21.02 4.77 -11.90
CA ASN A 108 20.63 5.04 -10.52
C ASN A 108 19.42 5.97 -10.39
N SER A 109 18.79 6.37 -11.49
CA SER A 109 17.54 7.15 -11.50
C SER A 109 16.31 6.24 -11.55
N LEU A 110 15.11 6.82 -11.52
CA LEU A 110 13.86 6.07 -11.57
C LEU A 110 13.68 5.33 -12.93
N SER A 111 13.06 4.14 -12.95
CA SER A 111 12.88 3.37 -14.20
C SER A 111 11.79 3.91 -15.14
N ASN A 112 10.77 4.57 -14.58
CA ASN A 112 9.63 5.15 -15.30
C ASN A 112 8.97 6.22 -14.41
N GLN A 113 8.50 7.32 -14.99
CA GLN A 113 7.97 8.47 -14.25
C GLN A 113 6.60 8.25 -13.60
N VAL A 114 5.79 7.32 -14.10
CA VAL A 114 4.46 7.04 -13.56
C VAL A 114 4.61 6.15 -12.32
N ILE A 115 4.36 6.73 -11.15
CA ILE A 115 4.39 6.04 -9.86
C ILE A 115 2.99 5.55 -9.52
N LEU A 116 2.86 4.27 -9.18
CA LEU A 116 1.58 3.60 -8.93
C LEU A 116 1.37 3.27 -7.45
N LYS A 117 2.46 2.92 -6.76
CA LYS A 117 2.43 2.57 -5.35
C LYS A 117 3.75 2.90 -4.67
N ILE A 118 3.68 3.27 -3.39
CA ILE A 118 4.82 3.62 -2.56
C ILE A 118 4.68 2.88 -1.22
N GLU A 119 5.75 2.25 -0.77
CA GLU A 119 5.85 1.54 0.50
C GLU A 119 7.26 1.71 1.09
N GLU A 120 7.43 1.49 2.39
CA GLU A 120 8.74 1.49 3.06
C GLU A 120 9.00 0.15 3.77
N ASP A 121 10.18 -0.43 3.52
CA ASP A 121 10.63 -1.65 4.17
C ASP A 121 11.23 -1.43 5.58
N ASN A 122 11.64 -2.50 6.27
CA ASN A 122 12.22 -2.42 7.62
C ASN A 122 13.63 -1.79 7.66
N LEU A 123 14.27 -1.58 6.51
CA LEU A 123 15.57 -0.91 6.41
C LEU A 123 15.41 0.58 6.05
N GLY A 124 14.17 1.08 5.99
CA GLY A 124 13.88 2.46 5.58
C GLY A 124 14.08 2.69 4.09
N GLN A 125 14.06 1.65 3.25
CA GLN A 125 14.16 1.80 1.80
C GLN A 125 12.76 2.00 1.23
N ILE A 126 12.63 2.93 0.28
CA ILE A 126 11.35 3.23 -0.36
C ILE A 126 11.19 2.35 -1.58
N TRP A 127 10.15 1.53 -1.57
CA TRP A 127 9.77 0.65 -2.66
C TRP A 127 8.67 1.28 -3.48
N LEU A 128 8.88 1.29 -4.79
CA LEU A 128 8.03 1.97 -5.75
C LEU A 128 7.60 0.99 -6.82
N LEU A 129 6.30 0.98 -7.09
CA LEU A 129 5.79 0.35 -8.30
C LEU A 129 5.63 1.41 -9.38
N THR A 130 6.19 1.15 -10.56
CA THR A 130 6.02 1.97 -11.77
C THR A 130 5.47 1.11 -12.90
N MET A 131 5.07 1.72 -14.02
CA MET A 131 4.63 0.98 -15.21
C MET A 131 5.72 0.05 -15.78
N HIS A 132 6.99 0.28 -15.46
CA HIS A 132 8.11 -0.52 -15.98
C HIS A 132 8.71 -1.48 -14.94
N GLY A 133 8.11 -1.62 -13.77
CA GLY A 133 8.55 -2.58 -12.75
C GLY A 133 8.71 -1.97 -11.36
N ILE A 134 9.54 -2.60 -10.54
CA ILE A 134 9.74 -2.22 -9.14
C ILE A 134 11.06 -1.46 -9.01
N ASN A 135 11.04 -0.35 -8.29
CA ASN A 135 12.25 0.39 -7.93
C ASN A 135 12.41 0.38 -6.40
N LYS A 136 13.66 0.34 -5.95
CA LYS A 136 14.04 0.43 -4.55
C LYS A 136 14.97 1.61 -4.37
N TYR A 137 14.51 2.62 -3.65
CA TYR A 137 15.25 3.85 -3.40
C TYR A 137 15.94 3.78 -2.05
N ASN A 138 17.25 4.00 -2.07
CA ASN A 138 18.06 4.12 -0.87
C ASN A 138 18.23 5.60 -0.51
N LYS A 139 17.60 6.02 0.60
CA LYS A 139 17.68 7.40 1.12
C LYS A 139 19.11 7.88 1.38
N LYS A 140 20.01 6.98 1.81
CA LYS A 140 21.39 7.31 2.20
C LYS A 140 22.29 7.57 0.99
N THR A 141 22.14 6.76 -0.06
CA THR A 141 22.96 6.88 -1.28
C THR A 141 22.29 7.71 -2.37
N ASN A 142 21.03 8.08 -2.18
CA ASN A 142 20.21 8.79 -3.15
C ASN A 142 20.16 8.08 -4.53
N ALA A 143 20.07 6.74 -4.51
CA ALA A 143 20.11 5.92 -5.71
C ALA A 143 18.93 4.95 -5.76
N PHE A 144 18.46 4.69 -6.98
CA PHE A 144 17.45 3.68 -7.29
C PHE A 144 18.11 2.39 -7.80
N GLU A 145 17.69 1.27 -7.23
CA GLU A 145 17.90 -0.06 -7.81
C GLU A 145 16.61 -0.49 -8.52
N ARG A 146 16.73 -1.03 -9.73
CA ARG A 146 15.60 -1.33 -10.61
C ARG A 146 15.42 -2.83 -10.80
N PHE A 147 14.20 -3.31 -10.62
CA PHE A 147 13.84 -4.71 -10.80
C PHE A 147 12.85 -4.83 -11.96
N TYR A 148 13.32 -5.43 -13.04
CA TYR A 148 12.55 -5.68 -14.24
C TYR A 148 12.12 -7.15 -14.29
N PHE A 149 10.86 -7.37 -14.67
CA PHE A 149 10.31 -8.70 -14.90
C PHE A 149 10.14 -8.87 -16.40
N TYR A 150 11.20 -9.33 -17.06
CA TYR A 150 11.26 -9.45 -18.52
C TYR A 150 10.16 -10.34 -19.07
N ARG A 151 9.54 -9.91 -20.17
CA ARG A 151 8.57 -10.68 -20.93
C ARG A 151 8.93 -10.58 -22.41
N LYS A 152 9.25 -11.72 -23.01
CA LYS A 152 9.58 -11.79 -24.43
C LYS A 152 8.37 -11.36 -25.27
N ASN A 153 8.57 -10.39 -26.17
CA ASN A 153 7.59 -9.92 -27.16
C ASN A 153 6.28 -9.34 -26.58
N LYS A 154 6.30 -8.75 -25.38
CA LYS A 154 5.12 -8.04 -24.83
C LYS A 154 5.48 -6.61 -24.44
N PRO A 155 4.54 -5.66 -24.58
CA PRO A 155 4.74 -4.28 -24.12
C PRO A 155 4.97 -4.23 -22.60
N PRO A 156 5.47 -3.09 -22.08
CA PRO A 156 5.53 -2.86 -20.64
C PRO A 156 4.15 -3.06 -20.01
N LEU A 157 4.15 -3.52 -18.76
CA LEU A 157 2.95 -3.93 -18.06
C LEU A 157 2.07 -2.70 -17.71
N SER A 158 0.76 -2.88 -17.76
CA SER A 158 -0.18 -1.87 -17.26
C SER A 158 -0.32 -1.95 -15.74
N GLU A 159 -0.93 -0.93 -15.13
CA GLU A 159 -1.15 -0.85 -13.67
C GLU A 159 -1.86 -2.10 -13.11
N SER A 160 -2.79 -2.67 -13.88
CA SER A 160 -3.54 -3.89 -13.53
C SER A 160 -2.72 -5.18 -13.57
N GLU A 161 -1.46 -5.13 -14.00
CA GLU A 161 -0.63 -6.32 -14.23
C GLU A 161 0.50 -6.47 -13.21
N PHE A 162 0.59 -5.53 -12.26
CA PHE A 162 1.57 -5.52 -11.18
C PHE A 162 0.95 -5.17 -9.84
N ASN A 163 1.43 -5.80 -8.78
CA ASN A 163 1.03 -5.50 -7.42
C ASN A 163 2.20 -5.70 -6.45
N LEU A 164 2.20 -4.94 -5.35
CA LEU A 164 3.24 -4.95 -4.31
C LEU A 164 2.56 -4.95 -2.94
N ALA A 165 3.03 -5.76 -2.00
CA ALA A 165 2.64 -5.68 -0.61
C ALA A 165 3.80 -6.02 0.32
N LEU A 166 3.73 -5.49 1.54
CA LEU A 166 4.69 -5.79 2.60
C LEU A 166 3.97 -6.55 3.72
N ASP A 167 4.67 -7.53 4.30
CA ASP A 167 4.19 -8.21 5.50
C ASP A 167 4.40 -7.34 6.76
N LYS A 168 3.98 -7.84 7.93
CA LYS A 168 4.17 -7.15 9.21
C LYS A 168 5.65 -6.89 9.55
N SER A 169 6.54 -7.76 9.07
CA SER A 169 7.99 -7.60 9.24
C SER A 169 8.62 -6.72 8.15
N LYS A 170 7.78 -6.10 7.30
CA LYS A 170 8.15 -5.26 6.16
C LYS A 170 8.97 -6.00 5.09
N ASN A 171 8.82 -7.32 4.99
CA ASN A 171 9.36 -8.05 3.85
C ASN A 171 8.51 -7.76 2.61
N VAL A 172 9.17 -7.66 1.46
CA VAL A 172 8.52 -7.23 0.21
C VAL A 172 8.06 -8.43 -0.61
N TYR A 173 6.81 -8.36 -1.05
CA TYR A 173 6.15 -9.33 -1.93
C TYR A 173 5.61 -8.62 -3.16
N CYS A 174 5.62 -9.31 -4.30
CA CYS A 174 5.06 -8.80 -5.53
C CYS A 174 4.18 -9.84 -6.23
N ALA A 175 3.27 -9.35 -7.05
CA ALA A 175 2.57 -10.12 -8.05
C ALA A 175 2.77 -9.46 -9.40
N VAL A 176 3.12 -10.26 -10.39
CA VAL A 176 3.45 -9.81 -11.74
C VAL A 176 2.76 -10.75 -12.72
N LYS A 177 1.90 -10.21 -13.59
CA LYS A 177 1.18 -11.02 -14.57
C LYS A 177 2.17 -11.83 -15.43
N ASP A 178 1.86 -13.10 -15.62
CA ASP A 178 2.65 -14.16 -16.28
C ASP A 178 4.05 -14.48 -15.68
N TRP A 179 4.57 -13.71 -14.72
CA TRP A 179 5.73 -14.15 -13.91
C TRP A 179 5.29 -14.84 -12.62
N GLY A 180 4.15 -14.46 -12.05
CA GLY A 180 3.55 -15.06 -10.87
C GLY A 180 3.67 -14.17 -9.62
N ILE A 181 3.66 -14.79 -8.45
CA ILE A 181 3.79 -14.11 -7.16
C ILE A 181 5.15 -14.46 -6.60
N GLY A 182 5.80 -13.53 -5.91
CA GLY A 182 7.10 -13.76 -5.33
C GLY A 182 7.40 -12.86 -4.14
N TYR A 183 8.62 -13.00 -3.65
CA TYR A 183 9.16 -12.21 -2.54
C TYR A 183 10.59 -11.78 -2.82
N PHE A 184 10.99 -10.64 -2.27
CA PHE A 184 12.38 -10.21 -2.28
C PHE A 184 13.15 -10.93 -1.17
N ASP A 185 14.28 -11.54 -1.52
CA ASP A 185 15.12 -12.29 -0.57
C ASP A 185 16.29 -11.48 0.01
N GLY A 186 16.36 -10.18 -0.31
CA GLY A 186 17.47 -9.29 0.03
C GLY A 186 18.40 -9.00 -1.14
N LYS A 187 18.33 -9.80 -2.22
CA LYS A 187 19.12 -9.59 -3.44
C LYS A 187 18.26 -9.57 -4.69
N ILE A 188 17.36 -10.54 -4.84
CA ILE A 188 16.51 -10.71 -6.02
C ILE A 188 15.08 -11.11 -5.63
N PHE A 189 14.15 -10.96 -6.56
CA PHE A 189 12.81 -11.53 -6.41
C PHE A 189 12.83 -13.03 -6.71
N LYS A 190 12.31 -13.83 -5.78
CA LYS A 190 12.13 -15.27 -5.89
C LYS A 190 10.65 -15.61 -6.03
N HIS A 191 10.36 -16.60 -6.87
CA HIS A 191 8.99 -17.06 -7.13
C HIS A 191 8.42 -17.81 -5.92
N LEU A 192 7.13 -17.60 -5.63
CA LEU A 192 6.32 -18.40 -4.73
C LEU A 192 5.53 -19.40 -5.57
N ASN A 193 5.86 -20.68 -5.46
CA ASN A 193 5.20 -21.72 -6.23
C ASN A 193 3.76 -21.94 -5.75
N LEU A 194 2.81 -21.39 -6.51
CA LEU A 194 1.38 -21.58 -6.28
C LEU A 194 0.89 -22.82 -7.03
N LYS A 195 0.12 -23.66 -6.35
CA LYS A 195 -0.57 -24.79 -6.98
C LYS A 195 -1.98 -24.34 -7.37
N ASN A 196 -2.35 -24.46 -8.64
CA ASN A 196 -3.72 -24.21 -9.13
C ASN A 196 -4.32 -22.84 -8.75
N THR A 197 -3.56 -21.75 -8.92
CA THR A 197 -4.11 -20.38 -8.83
C THR A 197 -4.71 -19.91 -10.15
N SER A 198 -5.59 -18.90 -10.04
CA SER A 198 -6.10 -18.14 -11.18
C SER A 198 -4.95 -17.71 -12.10
N SER A 199 -5.09 -17.95 -13.41
CA SER A 199 -4.16 -17.46 -14.44
C SER A 199 -4.32 -15.95 -14.69
N LYS A 200 -5.21 -15.29 -13.95
CA LYS A 200 -5.48 -13.86 -14.09
C LYS A 200 -4.51 -13.04 -13.27
N ALA A 201 -4.37 -11.78 -13.66
CA ALA A 201 -3.55 -10.83 -12.92
C ALA A 201 -4.12 -10.62 -11.50
N VAL A 202 -3.23 -10.29 -10.59
CA VAL A 202 -3.62 -9.83 -9.27
C VAL A 202 -4.06 -8.38 -9.41
N LYS A 203 -5.31 -8.10 -9.04
CA LYS A 203 -5.89 -6.76 -8.98
C LYS A 203 -5.43 -6.02 -7.73
N LYS A 204 -5.39 -6.73 -6.59
CA LYS A 204 -4.95 -6.16 -5.30
C LYS A 204 -4.37 -7.25 -4.40
N MET A 205 -3.35 -6.91 -3.61
CA MET A 205 -2.82 -7.77 -2.56
C MET A 205 -2.47 -6.97 -1.30
N GLN A 206 -2.78 -7.54 -0.13
CA GLN A 206 -2.46 -6.97 1.18
C GLN A 206 -2.25 -8.09 2.21
N PHE A 207 -1.43 -7.86 3.21
CA PHE A 207 -1.26 -8.80 4.31
C PHE A 207 -2.30 -8.58 5.41
N GLN A 208 -2.85 -9.67 5.92
CA GLN A 208 -3.63 -9.74 7.14
C GLN A 208 -2.92 -10.71 8.09
N ALA A 209 -2.21 -10.16 9.08
CA ALA A 209 -1.25 -10.91 9.88
C ALA A 209 -0.23 -11.65 8.98
N GLU A 210 -0.14 -12.98 9.08
CA GLU A 210 0.78 -13.82 8.29
C GLU A 210 0.15 -14.33 6.98
N LYS A 211 -1.11 -13.98 6.72
CA LYS A 211 -1.83 -14.40 5.51
C LYS A 211 -1.75 -13.29 4.45
N LEU A 212 -1.32 -13.65 3.25
CA LEU A 212 -1.39 -12.77 2.09
C LEU A 212 -2.77 -12.90 1.44
N ILE A 213 -3.55 -11.83 1.47
CA ILE A 213 -4.87 -11.76 0.85
C ILE A 213 -4.71 -11.22 -0.56
N ILE A 214 -5.31 -11.90 -1.53
CA ILE A 214 -5.14 -11.64 -2.96
C ILE A 214 -6.49 -11.61 -3.64
N LEU A 215 -6.77 -10.50 -4.31
CA LEU A 215 -7.89 -10.35 -5.22
C LEU A 215 -7.37 -10.42 -6.65
N PHE A 216 -7.90 -11.34 -7.44
CA PHE A 216 -7.60 -11.48 -8.85
C PHE A 216 -8.61 -10.71 -9.73
N GLU A 217 -8.22 -10.40 -10.97
CA GLU A 217 -9.08 -9.71 -11.96
C GLU A 217 -10.35 -10.48 -12.33
N ASN A 218 -10.44 -11.79 -12.07
CA ASN A 218 -11.69 -12.55 -12.19
C ASN A 218 -12.57 -12.47 -10.94
N ASN A 219 -12.34 -11.48 -10.06
CA ASN A 219 -13.12 -11.23 -8.85
C ASN A 219 -13.08 -12.39 -7.83
N GLU A 220 -12.02 -13.20 -7.84
CA GLU A 220 -11.80 -14.25 -6.84
C GLU A 220 -10.86 -13.76 -5.75
N LEU A 221 -11.25 -13.99 -4.49
CA LEU A 221 -10.47 -13.63 -3.32
C LEU A 221 -9.85 -14.87 -2.69
N PHE A 222 -8.54 -14.86 -2.51
CA PHE A 222 -7.76 -15.94 -1.91
C PHE A 222 -6.96 -15.46 -0.71
N SER A 223 -6.73 -16.38 0.22
CA SER A 223 -5.76 -16.25 1.31
C SER A 223 -4.63 -17.25 1.09
N LEU A 224 -3.39 -16.78 1.15
CA LEU A 224 -2.19 -17.61 1.13
C LEU A 224 -1.51 -17.57 2.50
N ASN A 225 -1.28 -18.74 3.09
CA ASN A 225 -0.46 -18.86 4.28
C ASN A 225 1.00 -19.09 3.87
N ILE A 226 1.87 -18.14 4.21
CA ILE A 226 3.28 -18.15 3.81
C ILE A 226 4.14 -18.40 5.05
N SER A 227 5.10 -19.31 4.95
CA SER A 227 6.06 -19.60 6.01
C SER A 227 7.46 -19.80 5.44
N LYS A 228 8.46 -19.93 6.31
CA LYS A 228 9.84 -20.25 5.92
C LYS A 228 10.09 -21.76 6.04
N ASN A 229 10.73 -22.35 5.04
CA ASN A 229 11.23 -23.72 5.13
C ASN A 229 12.50 -23.77 6.01
N THR A 230 13.06 -24.97 6.18
CA THR A 230 14.29 -25.20 6.96
C THR A 230 15.53 -24.48 6.41
N LYS A 231 15.51 -24.08 5.13
CA LYS A 231 16.56 -23.30 4.47
C LYS A 231 16.31 -21.78 4.55
N GLY A 232 15.23 -21.35 5.22
CA GLY A 232 14.83 -19.94 5.34
C GLY A 232 14.10 -19.37 4.12
N GLU A 233 13.79 -20.19 3.11
CA GLU A 233 13.07 -19.76 1.91
C GLU A 233 11.57 -19.70 2.18
N LYS A 234 10.90 -18.68 1.63
CA LYS A 234 9.45 -18.55 1.79
C LYS A 234 8.72 -19.55 0.89
N ILE A 235 7.76 -20.26 1.47
CA ILE A 235 6.90 -21.26 0.82
C ILE A 235 5.45 -21.03 1.19
N ILE A 236 4.53 -21.47 0.33
CA ILE A 236 3.09 -21.46 0.60
C ILE A 236 2.73 -22.76 1.32
N LEU A 237 2.24 -22.66 2.55
CA LEU A 237 1.77 -23.80 3.35
C LEU A 237 0.36 -24.22 2.95
N SER A 238 -0.52 -23.24 2.73
CA SER A 238 -1.89 -23.48 2.31
C SER A 238 -2.45 -22.30 1.51
N GLN A 239 -3.46 -22.61 0.70
CA GLN A 239 -4.21 -21.65 -0.09
C GLN A 239 -5.70 -21.92 0.11
N THR A 240 -6.47 -20.87 0.38
CA THR A 240 -7.91 -20.96 0.61
C THR A 240 -8.61 -19.90 -0.23
N LYS A 241 -9.61 -20.31 -1.02
CA LYS A 241 -10.53 -19.37 -1.66
C LYS A 241 -11.50 -18.86 -0.59
N LEU A 242 -11.48 -17.55 -0.36
CA LEU A 242 -12.32 -16.91 0.65
C LEU A 242 -13.70 -16.56 0.11
N ALA A 243 -13.75 -16.03 -1.12
CA ALA A 243 -14.99 -15.60 -1.77
C ALA A 243 -14.83 -15.50 -3.30
N ASN A 244 -15.95 -15.38 -4.00
CA ASN A 244 -16.04 -15.03 -5.41
C ASN A 244 -16.85 -13.73 -5.56
N GLU A 245 -16.90 -13.21 -6.79
CA GLU A 245 -17.65 -11.99 -7.11
C GLU A 245 -17.22 -10.80 -6.23
N ILE A 246 -15.95 -10.72 -5.84
CA ILE A 246 -15.40 -9.63 -5.04
C ILE A 246 -14.89 -8.53 -5.96
N GLU A 247 -15.36 -7.31 -5.77
CA GLU A 247 -14.91 -6.15 -6.51
C GLU A 247 -13.69 -5.50 -5.85
N ASN A 248 -13.70 -5.38 -4.52
CA ASN A 248 -12.61 -4.81 -3.73
C ASN A 248 -12.60 -5.39 -2.30
N PHE A 249 -11.46 -5.26 -1.63
CA PHE A 249 -11.32 -5.59 -0.21
C PHE A 249 -10.38 -4.61 0.49
N GLU A 250 -10.52 -4.48 1.81
CA GLU A 250 -9.55 -3.81 2.68
C GLU A 250 -9.29 -4.66 3.92
N VAL A 251 -8.03 -4.69 4.35
CA VAL A 251 -7.66 -5.30 5.62
C VAL A 251 -7.85 -4.27 6.75
N LEU A 252 -8.73 -4.57 7.68
CA LEU A 252 -9.05 -3.74 8.85
C LEU A 252 -8.66 -4.49 10.12
N ASN A 253 -7.48 -4.19 10.67
CA ASN A 253 -6.90 -4.90 11.82
C ASN A 253 -6.82 -6.42 11.57
N LYS A 254 -7.67 -7.19 12.25
CA LYS A 254 -7.76 -8.65 12.11
C LYS A 254 -8.86 -9.10 11.14
N LYS A 255 -9.61 -8.19 10.53
CA LYS A 255 -10.76 -8.51 9.67
C LYS A 255 -10.51 -8.12 8.23
N ILE A 256 -11.26 -8.72 7.31
CA ILE A 256 -11.22 -8.38 5.89
C ILE A 256 -12.59 -7.83 5.51
N ALA A 257 -12.66 -6.53 5.22
CA ALA A 257 -13.85 -5.91 4.64
C ALA A 257 -13.86 -6.16 3.13
N ILE A 258 -15.00 -6.57 2.59
CA ILE A 258 -15.17 -6.86 1.16
C ILE A 258 -16.37 -6.11 0.60
N VAL A 259 -16.26 -5.73 -0.66
CA VAL A 259 -17.37 -5.25 -1.49
C VAL A 259 -17.52 -6.21 -2.66
N ASN A 260 -18.70 -6.78 -2.83
CA ASN A 260 -18.98 -7.67 -3.96
C ASN A 260 -19.39 -6.89 -5.23
N THR A 261 -19.46 -7.56 -6.38
CA THR A 261 -19.84 -6.96 -7.67
C THR A 261 -21.27 -6.40 -7.69
N LYS A 262 -22.10 -6.78 -6.72
CA LYS A 262 -23.45 -6.24 -6.50
C LYS A 262 -23.46 -5.04 -5.54
N LYS A 263 -22.28 -4.48 -5.22
CA LYS A 263 -22.09 -3.35 -4.30
C LYS A 263 -22.54 -3.61 -2.86
N GLN A 264 -22.59 -4.87 -2.46
CA GLN A 264 -22.89 -5.24 -1.07
C GLN A 264 -21.61 -5.33 -0.26
N PHE A 265 -21.67 -4.81 0.96
CA PHE A 265 -20.57 -4.82 1.91
C PHE A 265 -20.70 -5.98 2.89
N CYS A 266 -19.61 -6.72 3.09
CA CYS A 266 -19.52 -7.79 4.08
C CYS A 266 -18.17 -7.71 4.81
N ILE A 267 -18.11 -8.27 6.02
CA ILE A 267 -16.86 -8.46 6.76
C ILE A 267 -16.63 -9.96 6.91
N LEU A 268 -15.46 -10.41 6.48
CA LEU A 268 -15.01 -11.78 6.70
C LEU A 268 -14.21 -11.81 8.01
N ASP A 269 -14.53 -12.78 8.86
CA ASP A 269 -13.71 -13.11 10.02
C ASP A 269 -12.51 -13.98 9.59
N SER A 270 -11.41 -13.85 10.33
CA SER A 270 -10.06 -14.35 10.02
C SER A 270 -9.86 -15.86 10.16
#